data_AF-A0A925H2V7-F1
#
_entry.id   AF-A0A925H2V7-F1
#
_cell.length_a   1.000
_cell.length_b   1.000
_cell.length_c   1.000
_cell.angle_alpha   90.00
_cell.angle_beta   90.00
_cell.angle_gamma   90.00
#
_symmetry.space_group_name_H-M   'P 1'
#
loop_
_entity.id
_entity.type
_entity.pdbx_description
1 polymer ?
#
loop_
_entity_poly.entity_id
_entity_poly.type
_entity_poly.pdbx_seq_one_letter_code
_entity_poly.pdbx_strand_id
1 'polypeptide(L)'
;MPRRWLRSIAILAFMAAVTLGAPPLTKIQDLLYKANGTLFDGVAEIQWISFTTPDGTVVPPNTISVRVIRGQLRVSLMPTVLATPAISYTVRFTSEGKTQFTEYWAVPASSTSLKLANVRMTGGTAGNLSTGIAGILDVAGLRTELDLRPAKGPRWTANHAATITASGTLEAVIGADQDCVRVDGTSGPCGAPLTFVDGEVPSGATDGLNRDFQMSALPMPLESLRIFRNGMLMNSSEYQLTGNVITISENRIPQPSDILQVWYRTSGAVISMVDAEIPAGSVNGLNPRFTLASPPIPAASLQIYRNGILQRVGVDYKIAANTITFLPYSVPGAGDILFCTYRK
;
A
#
# COMPACT_ATOMS: atom_id res chain seq x y z
N MET A 1 5.64 16.30 75.36
CA MET A 1 4.17 16.43 75.46
C MET A 1 3.85 17.82 76.01
N PRO A 2 2.78 18.55 75.61
CA PRO A 2 1.82 18.32 74.52
C PRO A 2 1.41 19.59 73.69
N ARG A 3 0.71 19.35 72.56
CA ARG A 3 -0.42 20.10 71.95
C ARG A 3 -0.20 21.55 71.43
N ARG A 4 -0.86 22.06 70.37
CA ARG A 4 -1.62 21.61 69.18
C ARG A 4 -2.15 22.93 68.55
N TRP A 5 -2.05 23.08 67.22
CA TRP A 5 -3.06 23.66 66.30
C TRP A 5 -3.38 25.16 66.25
N LEU A 6 -3.33 25.74 65.03
CA LEU A 6 -4.42 26.38 64.24
C LEU A 6 -3.79 27.26 63.13
N ARG A 7 -3.62 26.79 61.88
CA ARG A 7 -4.53 26.90 60.71
C ARG A 7 -5.23 28.26 60.55
N SER A 8 -4.86 28.99 59.50
CA SER A 8 -5.70 30.02 58.85
C SER A 8 -5.33 30.08 57.36
N ILE A 9 -6.17 29.46 56.52
CA ILE A 9 -6.11 29.56 55.06
C ILE A 9 -7.25 30.49 54.67
N ALA A 10 -6.93 31.67 54.14
CA ALA A 10 -7.90 32.59 53.57
C ALA A 10 -8.21 32.17 52.12
N ILE A 11 -9.45 31.81 51.84
CA ILE A 11 -9.95 31.51 50.49
C ILE A 11 -10.57 32.79 49.95
N LEU A 12 -9.93 33.40 48.95
CA LEU A 12 -10.49 34.50 48.16
C LEU A 12 -11.45 33.91 47.11
N ALA A 13 -12.75 34.18 47.25
CA ALA A 13 -13.76 33.80 46.26
C ALA A 13 -13.76 34.83 45.11
N PHE A 14 -13.29 34.43 43.93
CA PHE A 14 -13.36 35.19 42.69
C PHE A 14 -14.77 35.03 42.11
N MET A 15 -15.64 36.04 42.29
CA MET A 15 -16.98 36.04 41.72
C MET A 15 -16.88 36.41 40.23
N ALA A 16 -16.87 35.42 39.34
CA ALA A 16 -16.94 35.64 37.90
C ALA A 16 -18.35 36.12 37.53
N ALA A 17 -18.48 37.38 37.13
CA ALA A 17 -19.70 37.89 36.51
C ALA A 17 -19.91 37.14 35.18
N VAL A 18 -20.91 36.25 35.14
CA VAL A 18 -21.33 35.63 33.88
C VAL A 18 -22.03 36.70 33.06
N THR A 19 -21.29 37.33 32.15
CA THR A 19 -21.90 38.15 31.10
C THR A 19 -22.65 37.20 30.17
N LEU A 20 -23.99 37.21 30.23
CA LEU A 20 -24.80 36.54 29.22
C LEU A 20 -24.53 37.22 27.87
N GLY A 21 -23.73 36.55 27.02
CA GLY A 21 -23.41 37.04 25.69
C GLY A 21 -24.67 37.12 24.82
N ALA A 22 -24.74 38.14 23.96
CA ALA A 22 -25.81 38.21 22.97
C ALA A 22 -25.80 36.96 22.06
N PRO A 23 -26.97 36.46 21.65
CA PRO A 23 -27.07 35.28 20.79
C PRO A 23 -26.28 35.47 19.49
N PRO A 24 -25.62 34.40 18.97
CA PRO A 24 -24.75 34.50 17.82
C PRO A 24 -25.55 34.84 16.55
N LEU A 25 -25.09 35.85 15.81
CA LEU A 25 -25.67 36.26 14.54
C LEU A 25 -24.72 35.94 13.38
N THR A 26 -25.26 35.36 12.32
CA THR A 26 -24.55 35.13 11.06
C THR A 26 -24.71 36.34 10.15
N LYS A 27 -23.58 36.92 9.70
CA LYS A 27 -23.58 38.04 8.73
C LYS A 27 -23.72 37.51 7.31
N ILE A 28 -24.64 38.08 6.55
CA ILE A 28 -24.84 37.83 5.11
C ILE A 28 -24.57 39.13 4.38
N GLN A 29 -23.64 39.10 3.42
CA GLN A 29 -23.28 40.27 2.62
C GLN A 29 -23.10 39.90 1.15
N ASP A 30 -23.79 40.61 0.26
CA ASP A 30 -23.60 40.44 -1.17
C ASP A 30 -23.81 41.71 -2.00
N LEU A 31 -23.52 41.60 -3.30
CA LEU A 31 -23.75 42.63 -4.30
C LEU A 31 -24.74 42.12 -5.36
N LEU A 32 -25.94 42.70 -5.38
CA LEU A 32 -27.07 42.28 -6.20
C LEU A 32 -27.19 43.12 -7.46
N TYR A 33 -27.52 42.43 -8.56
CA TYR A 33 -27.69 43.03 -9.88
C TYR A 33 -29.08 42.68 -10.44
N LYS A 34 -29.65 43.59 -11.24
CA LYS A 34 -30.77 43.31 -12.13
C LYS A 34 -30.25 42.54 -13.35
N ALA A 35 -31.14 41.84 -14.06
CA ALA A 35 -30.76 41.04 -15.23
C ALA A 35 -30.10 41.86 -16.36
N ASN A 36 -30.36 43.16 -16.43
CA ASN A 36 -29.72 44.09 -17.37
C ASN A 36 -28.31 44.56 -16.94
N GLY A 37 -27.74 43.98 -15.87
CA GLY A 37 -26.40 44.30 -15.36
C GLY A 37 -26.33 45.54 -14.48
N THR A 38 -27.43 46.28 -14.29
CA THR A 38 -27.47 47.42 -13.34
C THR A 38 -27.59 46.93 -11.90
N LEU A 39 -27.16 47.75 -10.94
CA LEU A 39 -27.26 47.41 -9.52
C LEU A 39 -28.72 47.38 -9.06
N PHE A 40 -29.05 46.44 -8.18
CA PHE A 40 -30.38 46.35 -7.59
C PHE A 40 -30.57 47.42 -6.50
N ASP A 41 -31.66 48.16 -6.55
CA ASP A 41 -32.05 49.15 -5.52
C ASP A 41 -33.47 48.84 -5.05
N GLY A 42 -33.63 48.61 -3.74
CA GLY A 42 -34.91 48.14 -3.21
C GLY A 42 -34.88 47.81 -1.72
N VAL A 43 -35.82 46.96 -1.30
CA VAL A 43 -35.95 46.49 0.08
C VAL A 43 -36.11 44.97 0.08
N ALA A 44 -35.37 44.30 0.96
CA ALA A 44 -35.55 42.89 1.30
C ALA A 44 -36.35 42.81 2.62
N GLU A 45 -37.58 42.33 2.53
CA GLU A 45 -38.43 42.07 3.70
C GLU A 45 -38.26 40.61 4.13
N ILE A 46 -37.75 40.38 5.34
CA ILE A 46 -37.34 39.08 5.84
C ILE A 46 -38.29 38.71 6.99
N GLN A 47 -39.04 37.62 6.82
CA GLN A 47 -40.05 37.14 7.75
C GLN A 47 -39.70 35.74 8.27
N TRP A 48 -40.05 35.46 9.54
CA TRP A 48 -39.93 34.14 10.15
C TRP A 48 -41.07 33.87 11.14
N ILE A 49 -41.28 32.59 11.44
CA ILE A 49 -42.14 32.10 12.53
C ILE A 49 -41.32 31.86 13.81
N SER A 50 -41.96 31.51 14.93
CA SER A 50 -41.22 31.18 16.16
C SER A 50 -40.30 29.96 15.99
N PHE A 51 -39.09 30.01 16.53
CA PHE A 51 -38.17 28.87 16.59
C PHE A 51 -37.17 29.00 17.74
N THR A 52 -36.54 27.89 18.12
CA THR A 52 -35.42 27.85 19.06
C THR A 52 -34.16 27.50 18.31
N THR A 53 -33.11 28.32 18.43
CA THR A 53 -31.80 28.10 17.80
C THR A 53 -31.06 26.92 18.47
N PRO A 54 -29.99 26.39 17.86
CA PRO A 54 -29.21 25.27 18.44
C PRO A 54 -28.57 25.58 19.80
N ASP A 55 -28.30 26.85 20.09
CA ASP A 55 -27.81 27.35 21.39
C ASP A 55 -28.91 27.52 22.44
N GLY A 56 -30.17 27.18 22.11
CA GLY A 56 -31.31 27.23 23.03
C GLY A 56 -32.00 28.61 23.10
N THR A 57 -31.59 29.57 22.27
CA THR A 57 -32.21 30.90 22.23
C THR A 57 -33.59 30.81 21.56
N VAL A 58 -34.64 31.24 22.27
CA VAL A 58 -36.00 31.30 21.74
C VAL A 58 -36.20 32.58 20.94
N VAL A 59 -36.63 32.44 19.69
CA VAL A 59 -36.86 33.52 18.75
C VAL A 59 -38.35 33.62 18.44
N PRO A 60 -39.04 34.71 18.82
CA PRO A 60 -40.44 34.92 18.48
C PRO A 60 -40.62 35.26 16.99
N PRO A 61 -41.82 35.04 16.41
CA PRO A 61 -42.12 35.39 15.03
C PRO A 61 -42.01 36.90 14.82
N ASN A 62 -41.38 37.33 13.73
CA ASN A 62 -41.26 38.75 13.41
C ASN A 62 -40.92 38.95 11.91
N THR A 63 -40.86 40.21 11.49
CA THR A 63 -40.41 40.63 10.16
C THR A 63 -39.49 41.84 10.28
N ILE A 64 -38.43 41.87 9.47
CA ILE A 64 -37.53 43.03 9.34
C ILE A 64 -37.44 43.48 7.89
N SER A 65 -37.15 44.76 7.68
CA SER A 65 -36.89 45.32 6.36
C SER A 65 -35.44 45.77 6.25
N VAL A 66 -34.72 45.24 5.26
CA VAL A 66 -33.33 45.58 4.96
C VAL A 66 -33.29 46.36 3.66
N ARG A 67 -32.74 47.57 3.69
CA ARG A 67 -32.59 48.36 2.48
C ARG A 67 -31.40 47.87 1.66
N VAL A 68 -31.62 47.64 0.37
CA VAL A 68 -30.56 47.35 -0.60
C VAL A 68 -30.32 48.61 -1.41
N ILE A 69 -29.15 49.22 -1.22
CA ILE A 69 -28.75 50.46 -1.90
C ILE A 69 -27.54 50.13 -2.77
N ARG A 70 -27.60 50.48 -4.06
CA ARG A 70 -26.54 50.22 -5.04
C ARG A 70 -26.09 48.75 -5.01
N GLY A 71 -27.07 47.84 -4.98
CA GLY A 71 -26.86 46.39 -4.94
C GLY A 71 -26.38 45.84 -3.60
N GLN A 72 -25.99 46.66 -2.62
CA GLN A 72 -25.39 46.17 -1.40
C GLN A 72 -26.44 45.61 -0.43
N LEU A 73 -26.47 44.28 -0.27
CA LEU A 73 -27.25 43.59 0.75
C LEU A 73 -26.34 43.32 1.95
N ARG A 74 -26.78 43.73 3.16
CA ARG A 74 -26.12 43.40 4.43
C ARG A 74 -27.17 43.14 5.51
N VAL A 75 -27.16 41.94 6.07
CA VAL A 75 -28.06 41.56 7.16
C VAL A 75 -27.36 40.61 8.13
N SER A 76 -27.75 40.64 9.40
CA SER A 76 -27.30 39.66 10.41
C SER A 76 -28.52 38.93 10.94
N LEU A 77 -28.54 37.61 10.81
CA LEU A 77 -29.68 36.76 11.17
C LEU A 77 -29.22 35.64 12.11
N MET A 78 -30.12 35.17 12.98
CA MET A 78 -29.84 33.99 13.79
C MET A 78 -29.82 32.72 12.93
N PRO A 79 -28.99 31.72 13.28
CA PRO A 79 -28.93 30.46 12.55
C PRO A 79 -30.27 29.71 12.58
N THR A 80 -30.68 29.15 11.44
CA THR A 80 -31.87 28.30 11.32
C THR A 80 -31.53 26.83 11.07
N VAL A 81 -30.27 26.53 10.72
CA VAL A 81 -29.79 25.16 10.58
C VAL A 81 -29.78 24.50 11.97
N LEU A 82 -30.50 23.38 12.11
CA LEU A 82 -30.75 22.68 13.38
C LEU A 82 -31.65 23.44 14.38
N ALA A 83 -32.39 24.46 13.92
CA ALA A 83 -33.43 25.09 14.74
C ALA A 83 -34.60 24.12 15.02
N THR A 84 -35.29 24.37 16.12
CA THR A 84 -36.48 23.59 16.53
C THR A 84 -37.70 24.52 16.68
N PRO A 85 -38.78 24.35 15.90
CA PRO A 85 -38.90 23.43 14.75
C PRO A 85 -37.96 23.83 13.60
N ALA A 86 -37.81 22.96 12.62
CA ALA A 86 -37.05 23.27 11.41
C ALA A 86 -37.72 24.41 10.64
N ILE A 87 -36.98 25.49 10.37
CA ILE A 87 -37.51 26.69 9.71
C ILE A 87 -36.54 27.29 8.69
N SER A 88 -37.06 28.18 7.84
CA SER A 88 -36.29 29.04 6.95
C SER A 88 -36.83 30.47 7.04
N TYR A 89 -35.99 31.45 6.73
CA TYR A 89 -36.46 32.82 6.53
C TYR A 89 -37.14 32.94 5.17
N THR A 90 -38.29 33.59 5.11
CA THR A 90 -38.93 33.98 3.84
C THR A 90 -38.51 35.40 3.52
N VAL A 91 -37.89 35.62 2.35
CA VAL A 91 -37.35 36.92 1.96
C VAL A 91 -38.01 37.43 0.69
N ARG A 92 -38.75 38.52 0.81
CA ARG A 92 -39.42 39.19 -0.31
C ARG A 92 -38.61 40.40 -0.76
N PHE A 93 -38.11 40.38 -1.99
CA PHE A 93 -37.42 41.51 -2.59
C PHE A 93 -38.39 42.41 -3.34
N THR A 94 -38.42 43.69 -2.99
CA THR A 94 -39.29 44.71 -3.57
C THR A 94 -38.46 45.84 -4.14
N SER A 95 -38.75 46.25 -5.38
CA SER A 95 -38.13 47.39 -6.06
C SER A 95 -39.25 48.21 -6.70
N GLU A 96 -39.16 49.55 -6.61
CA GLU A 96 -40.15 50.48 -7.21
C GLU A 96 -41.60 50.18 -6.77
N GLY A 97 -41.78 49.73 -5.51
CA GLY A 97 -43.10 49.40 -4.95
C GLY A 97 -43.69 48.07 -5.41
N LYS A 98 -42.98 47.27 -6.23
CA LYS A 98 -43.42 45.96 -6.70
C LYS A 98 -42.51 44.84 -6.19
N THR A 99 -43.12 43.75 -5.72
CA THR A 99 -42.41 42.51 -5.41
C THR A 99 -41.76 41.98 -6.69
N GLN A 100 -40.46 41.80 -6.66
CA GLN A 100 -39.68 41.27 -7.78
C GLN A 100 -39.63 39.74 -7.71
N PHE A 101 -39.30 39.19 -6.53
CA PHE A 101 -39.22 37.76 -6.28
C PHE A 101 -39.20 37.47 -4.77
N THR A 102 -39.45 36.22 -4.42
CA THR A 102 -39.37 35.70 -3.05
C THR A 102 -38.34 34.57 -2.99
N GLU A 103 -37.55 34.53 -1.93
CA GLU A 103 -36.57 33.49 -1.62
C GLU A 103 -36.83 32.86 -0.25
N TYR A 104 -36.25 31.68 -0.03
CA TYR A 104 -36.19 31.03 1.28
C TYR A 104 -34.74 30.82 1.66
N TRP A 105 -34.36 31.20 2.89
CA TRP A 105 -32.97 31.10 3.36
C TRP A 105 -32.84 30.16 4.56
N ALA A 106 -31.91 29.21 4.47
CA ALA A 106 -31.35 28.50 5.61
C ALA A 106 -30.05 29.19 6.00
N VAL A 107 -29.93 29.62 7.25
CA VAL A 107 -28.76 30.34 7.73
C VAL A 107 -27.95 29.41 8.65
N PRO A 108 -26.76 28.94 8.24
CA PRO A 108 -25.85 28.24 9.13
C PRO A 108 -25.24 29.19 10.16
N ALA A 109 -24.79 28.66 11.30
CA ALA A 109 -23.95 29.41 12.22
C ALA A 109 -22.58 29.68 11.59
N SER A 110 -22.15 30.94 11.55
CA SER A 110 -20.85 31.33 10.99
C SER A 110 -20.27 32.55 11.70
N SER A 111 -18.97 32.51 11.98
CA SER A 111 -18.19 33.65 12.47
C SER A 111 -17.66 34.54 11.34
N THR A 112 -17.72 34.07 10.09
CA THR A 112 -17.35 34.85 8.89
C THR A 112 -18.59 35.24 8.10
N SER A 113 -18.48 36.31 7.29
CA SER A 113 -19.59 36.76 6.45
C SER A 113 -19.85 35.76 5.32
N LEU A 114 -21.11 35.35 5.17
CA LEU A 114 -21.58 34.48 4.09
C LEU A 114 -22.07 35.29 2.89
N LYS A 115 -21.98 34.69 1.69
CA LYS A 115 -22.59 35.17 0.45
C LYS A 115 -24.04 34.71 0.36
N LEU A 116 -24.87 35.41 -0.43
CA LEU A 116 -26.29 35.09 -0.57
C LEU A 116 -26.50 33.66 -1.12
N ALA A 117 -25.64 33.24 -2.04
CA ALA A 117 -25.68 31.88 -2.61
C ALA A 117 -25.50 30.77 -1.56
N ASN A 118 -24.84 31.04 -0.43
CA ASN A 118 -24.56 30.06 0.62
C ASN A 118 -25.71 29.89 1.62
N VAL A 119 -26.74 30.75 1.55
CA VAL A 119 -27.92 30.68 2.43
C VAL A 119 -29.21 30.41 1.68
N ARG A 120 -29.23 30.63 0.35
CA ARG A 120 -30.43 30.46 -0.47
C ARG A 120 -30.77 28.98 -0.68
N MET A 121 -32.02 28.64 -0.45
CA MET A 121 -32.59 27.34 -0.81
C MET A 121 -33.08 27.36 -2.27
N THR A 122 -32.69 26.37 -3.05
CA THR A 122 -33.23 26.13 -4.40
C THR A 122 -34.46 25.22 -4.32
N GLY A 123 -35.65 25.76 -4.63
CA GLY A 123 -36.82 24.96 -5.03
C GLY A 123 -37.74 24.40 -3.94
N GLY A 124 -38.34 25.24 -3.07
CA GLY A 124 -39.44 24.78 -2.23
C GLY A 124 -40.30 25.89 -1.66
N THR A 125 -41.61 25.85 -1.94
CA THR A 125 -42.64 26.50 -1.13
C THR A 125 -42.50 26.03 0.33
N ALA A 126 -42.57 26.96 1.28
CA ALA A 126 -42.61 26.64 2.72
C ALA A 126 -43.76 25.66 3.00
N GLY A 127 -43.45 24.38 3.20
CA GLY A 127 -44.46 23.35 3.45
C GLY A 127 -44.04 21.93 3.13
N ASN A 128 -42.96 21.73 2.37
CA ASN A 128 -42.46 20.37 2.12
C ASN A 128 -40.94 20.32 2.26
N LEU A 129 -40.46 20.51 3.49
CA LEU A 129 -39.23 19.86 3.91
C LEU A 129 -39.55 18.37 4.08
N SER A 130 -39.75 17.66 2.97
CA SER A 130 -39.51 16.23 3.03
C SER A 130 -38.02 16.11 3.35
N THR A 131 -37.72 15.34 4.38
CA THR A 131 -36.40 14.76 4.64
C THR A 131 -36.09 13.75 3.52
N GLY A 132 -36.22 14.17 2.26
CA GLY A 132 -35.77 13.45 1.09
C GLY A 132 -34.26 13.50 1.10
N ILE A 133 -33.65 12.38 1.45
CA ILE A 133 -32.23 12.15 1.23
C ILE A 133 -31.99 12.40 -0.26
N ALA A 134 -31.24 13.45 -0.61
CA ALA A 134 -30.95 13.75 -2.01
C ALA A 134 -30.37 12.50 -2.68
N GLY A 135 -31.03 12.03 -3.75
CA GLY A 135 -30.62 10.90 -4.54
C GLY A 135 -29.50 11.27 -5.52
N ILE A 136 -28.83 10.25 -6.06
CA ILE A 136 -27.73 10.44 -7.03
C ILE A 136 -28.15 11.25 -8.27
N LEU A 137 -29.42 11.15 -8.67
CA LEU A 137 -29.98 11.87 -9.82
C LEU A 137 -30.30 13.35 -9.54
N ASP A 138 -30.36 13.74 -8.27
CA ASP A 138 -30.66 15.12 -7.86
C ASP A 138 -29.43 16.03 -8.02
N VAL A 139 -28.25 15.44 -8.22
CA VAL A 139 -26.98 16.16 -8.43
C VAL A 139 -26.55 16.00 -9.90
N ALA A 140 -26.65 17.09 -10.65
CA ALA A 140 -26.25 17.13 -12.06
C ALA A 140 -24.81 16.62 -12.25
N GLY A 141 -24.63 15.63 -13.12
CA GLY A 141 -23.33 15.03 -13.46
C GLY A 141 -22.81 13.99 -12.48
N LEU A 142 -23.38 13.83 -11.29
CA LEU A 142 -22.88 12.89 -10.28
C LEU A 142 -22.94 11.43 -10.77
N ARG A 143 -23.99 11.05 -11.51
CA ARG A 143 -24.10 9.70 -12.07
C ARG A 143 -22.98 9.39 -13.06
N THR A 144 -22.71 10.34 -13.96
CA THR A 144 -21.63 10.22 -14.96
C THR A 144 -20.27 10.09 -14.28
N GLU A 145 -19.99 10.88 -13.26
CA GLU A 145 -18.74 10.80 -12.47
C GLU A 145 -18.62 9.49 -11.67
N LEU A 146 -19.74 8.94 -11.18
CA LEU A 146 -19.73 7.64 -10.49
C LEU A 146 -19.50 6.48 -11.46
N ASP A 147 -20.04 6.55 -12.67
CA ASP A 147 -19.88 5.53 -13.71
C ASP A 147 -18.43 5.48 -14.27
N LEU A 148 -17.61 6.52 -14.04
CA LEU A 148 -16.16 6.52 -14.35
C LEU A 148 -15.31 5.72 -13.35
N ARG A 149 -15.85 5.36 -12.18
CA ARG A 149 -15.09 4.67 -11.13
C ARG A 149 -14.97 3.17 -11.44
N PRO A 150 -13.85 2.52 -11.12
CA PRO A 150 -13.73 1.07 -11.25
C PRO A 150 -14.84 0.32 -10.51
N ALA A 151 -15.54 -0.56 -11.22
CA ALA A 151 -16.60 -1.37 -10.66
C ALA A 151 -16.06 -2.59 -9.92
N LYS A 152 -16.82 -3.11 -8.94
CA LYS A 152 -16.49 -4.37 -8.27
C LYS A 152 -16.77 -5.54 -9.21
N GLY A 153 -15.80 -6.43 -9.37
CA GLY A 153 -15.99 -7.68 -10.10
C GLY A 153 -16.61 -8.79 -9.23
N PRO A 154 -16.95 -9.94 -9.82
CA PRO A 154 -17.57 -11.08 -9.10
C PRO A 154 -16.74 -11.62 -7.93
N ARG A 155 -15.42 -11.42 -7.95
CA ARG A 155 -14.49 -11.87 -6.89
C ARG A 155 -14.16 -10.78 -5.88
N TRP A 156 -15.00 -9.77 -5.73
CA TRP A 156 -14.82 -8.78 -4.68
C TRP A 156 -15.04 -9.41 -3.29
N THR A 157 -13.97 -9.56 -2.53
CA THR A 157 -14.00 -10.15 -1.19
C THR A 157 -13.29 -9.23 -0.19
N ALA A 158 -13.90 -9.01 0.98
CA ALA A 158 -13.27 -8.23 2.03
C ALA A 158 -11.99 -8.92 2.57
N ASN A 159 -11.09 -8.15 3.17
CA ASN A 159 -9.84 -8.65 3.77
C ASN A 159 -8.88 -9.34 2.78
N HIS A 160 -8.93 -9.00 1.50
CA HIS A 160 -7.99 -9.48 0.48
C HIS A 160 -7.32 -8.31 -0.23
N ALA A 161 -6.13 -8.54 -0.79
CA ALA A 161 -5.50 -7.60 -1.71
C ALA A 161 -6.34 -7.48 -2.99
N ALA A 162 -6.44 -6.27 -3.55
CA ALA A 162 -7.18 -6.01 -4.77
C ALA A 162 -6.28 -6.06 -6.01
N THR A 163 -6.80 -6.59 -7.12
CA THR A 163 -6.21 -6.53 -8.46
C THR A 163 -7.20 -5.89 -9.44
N ILE A 164 -6.68 -5.27 -10.50
CA ILE A 164 -7.46 -4.73 -11.61
C ILE A 164 -7.47 -5.79 -12.71
N THR A 165 -8.64 -6.27 -13.10
CA THR A 165 -8.77 -7.28 -14.15
C THR A 165 -8.54 -6.68 -15.54
N ALA A 166 -8.43 -7.53 -16.57
CA ALA A 166 -8.35 -7.10 -17.96
C ALA A 166 -9.58 -6.28 -18.41
N SER A 167 -10.73 -6.43 -17.75
CA SER A 167 -11.94 -5.63 -18.02
C SER A 167 -12.03 -4.35 -17.18
N GLY A 168 -11.03 -4.05 -16.34
CA GLY A 168 -10.97 -2.84 -15.52
C GLY A 168 -11.77 -2.91 -14.21
N THR A 169 -12.27 -4.09 -13.82
CA THR A 169 -12.96 -4.28 -12.55
C THR A 169 -11.98 -4.54 -11.42
N LEU A 170 -12.37 -4.20 -10.18
CA LEU A 170 -11.63 -4.53 -8.97
C LEU A 170 -12.06 -5.90 -8.45
N GLU A 171 -11.10 -6.81 -8.26
CA GLU A 171 -11.32 -8.16 -7.72
C GLU A 171 -10.28 -8.49 -6.65
N ALA A 172 -10.57 -9.49 -5.81
CA ALA A 172 -9.58 -10.03 -4.88
C ALA A 172 -8.52 -10.86 -5.63
N VAL A 173 -7.25 -10.69 -5.26
CA VAL A 173 -6.14 -11.54 -5.70
C VAL A 173 -6.37 -12.97 -5.23
N ILE A 174 -6.05 -13.95 -6.07
CA ILE A 174 -6.28 -15.37 -5.81
C ILE A 174 -4.98 -16.02 -5.34
N GLY A 175 -4.97 -16.50 -4.10
CA GLY A 175 -3.85 -17.24 -3.52
C GLY A 175 -4.13 -17.73 -2.10
N ALA A 176 -3.09 -18.24 -1.44
CA ALA A 176 -3.12 -18.58 -0.03
C ALA A 176 -2.94 -17.33 0.86
N ASP A 177 -3.38 -17.40 2.12
CA ASP A 177 -3.34 -16.29 3.08
C ASP A 177 -1.92 -15.77 3.39
N GLN A 178 -0.88 -16.52 3.02
CA GLN A 178 0.54 -16.18 3.24
C GLN A 178 1.27 -15.84 1.94
N ASP A 179 0.56 -15.70 0.83
CA ASP A 179 1.14 -15.38 -0.47
C ASP A 179 1.44 -13.88 -0.60
N CYS A 180 2.50 -13.58 -1.33
CA CYS A 180 2.84 -12.25 -1.79
C CYS A 180 2.16 -11.97 -3.13
N VAL A 181 1.69 -10.75 -3.29
CA VAL A 181 1.08 -10.25 -4.53
C VAL A 181 2.17 -9.71 -5.46
N ARG A 182 2.08 -10.10 -6.73
CA ARG A 182 2.97 -9.63 -7.81
C ARG A 182 2.36 -8.44 -8.53
N VAL A 183 3.19 -7.72 -9.28
CA VAL A 183 2.77 -6.52 -10.04
C VAL A 183 1.70 -6.85 -11.09
N ASP A 184 1.69 -8.06 -11.63
CA ASP A 184 0.68 -8.54 -12.58
C ASP A 184 -0.65 -8.97 -11.93
N GLY A 185 -0.78 -8.83 -10.61
CA GLY A 185 -1.98 -9.17 -9.86
C GLY A 185 -2.13 -10.66 -9.53
N THR A 186 -1.14 -11.50 -9.88
CA THR A 186 -1.07 -12.89 -9.39
C THR A 186 -0.46 -12.93 -7.99
N SER A 187 -0.63 -14.04 -7.28
CA SER A 187 0.07 -14.27 -6.01
C SER A 187 0.75 -15.62 -5.96
N GLY A 188 1.69 -15.75 -5.04
CA GLY A 188 2.36 -16.99 -4.69
C GLY A 188 3.23 -16.78 -3.45
N PRO A 189 3.98 -17.78 -3.00
CA PRO A 189 4.70 -17.73 -1.73
C PRO A 189 5.53 -16.46 -1.55
N CYS A 190 5.35 -15.79 -0.41
CA CYS A 190 6.16 -14.64 -0.04
C CYS A 190 7.62 -15.04 0.16
N GLY A 191 8.48 -14.64 -0.78
CA GLY A 191 9.93 -14.62 -0.62
C GLY A 191 10.46 -15.78 0.21
N ALA A 192 10.17 -17.02 -0.19
CA ALA A 192 10.58 -18.21 0.56
C ALA A 192 12.06 -18.04 0.96
N PRO A 193 12.44 -18.35 2.21
CA PRO A 193 13.85 -18.30 2.62
C PRO A 193 14.66 -19.03 1.56
N LEU A 194 15.75 -18.42 1.11
CA LEU A 194 16.60 -18.95 0.06
C LEU A 194 17.01 -20.39 0.37
N THR A 195 16.29 -21.35 -0.19
CA THR A 195 16.60 -22.76 -0.03
C THR A 195 17.45 -23.17 -1.22
N PHE A 196 18.75 -23.26 -0.95
CA PHE A 196 19.72 -23.81 -1.89
C PHE A 196 19.81 -25.31 -1.68
N VAL A 197 19.94 -26.02 -2.79
CA VAL A 197 20.28 -27.42 -2.78
C VAL A 197 21.70 -27.52 -3.31
N ASP A 198 22.63 -27.96 -2.45
CA ASP A 198 24.05 -28.01 -2.74
C ASP A 198 24.54 -29.46 -2.82
N GLY A 199 25.00 -29.86 -4.01
CA GLY A 199 25.64 -31.15 -4.23
C GLY A 199 24.70 -32.35 -4.06
N GLU A 200 23.40 -32.16 -4.30
CA GLU A 200 22.42 -33.24 -4.31
C GLU A 200 22.82 -34.28 -5.37
N VAL A 201 22.66 -35.56 -5.04
CA VAL A 201 22.70 -36.67 -5.99
C VAL A 201 21.24 -36.99 -6.35
N PRO A 202 20.76 -36.64 -7.55
CA PRO A 202 19.39 -36.93 -7.96
C PRO A 202 19.10 -38.43 -7.91
N SER A 203 17.88 -38.83 -7.56
CA SER A 203 17.51 -40.24 -7.53
C SER A 203 17.30 -40.79 -8.94
N GLY A 204 17.89 -41.94 -9.22
CA GLY A 204 17.82 -42.65 -10.50
C GLY A 204 19.00 -43.61 -10.62
N ALA A 205 18.83 -44.73 -11.34
CA ALA A 205 19.93 -45.65 -11.61
C ALA A 205 20.87 -45.06 -12.67
N THR A 206 22.18 -45.25 -12.52
CA THR A 206 23.18 -44.96 -13.55
C THR A 206 23.58 -46.28 -14.21
N ASP A 207 22.65 -46.90 -14.94
CA ASP A 207 22.79 -48.25 -15.51
C ASP A 207 23.09 -48.26 -17.02
N GLY A 208 23.31 -47.09 -17.62
CA GLY A 208 23.49 -46.93 -19.06
C GLY A 208 22.19 -46.92 -19.86
N LEU A 209 21.02 -47.08 -19.22
CA LEU A 209 19.70 -47.07 -19.85
C LEU A 209 18.80 -45.95 -19.32
N ASN A 210 18.82 -45.70 -18.01
CA ASN A 210 17.98 -44.70 -17.38
C ASN A 210 18.39 -43.27 -17.77
N ARG A 211 17.40 -42.48 -18.21
CA ARG A 211 17.60 -41.10 -18.66
C ARG A 211 17.04 -40.06 -17.71
N ASP A 212 16.13 -40.48 -16.83
CA ASP A 212 15.39 -39.58 -15.97
C ASP A 212 15.91 -39.65 -14.54
N PHE A 213 16.25 -38.48 -14.02
CA PHE A 213 16.84 -38.31 -12.70
C PHE A 213 16.03 -37.27 -11.94
N GLN A 214 15.48 -37.70 -10.81
CA GLN A 214 14.54 -36.93 -10.01
C GLN A 214 15.28 -36.12 -8.94
N MET A 215 15.10 -34.81 -8.95
CA MET A 215 15.57 -33.91 -7.90
C MET A 215 14.51 -33.76 -6.80
N SER A 216 14.96 -33.44 -5.59
CA SER A 216 14.14 -33.21 -4.41
C SER A 216 13.23 -31.97 -4.52
N ALA A 217 13.61 -30.98 -5.34
CA ALA A 217 12.82 -29.77 -5.56
C ALA A 217 12.99 -29.17 -6.96
N LEU A 218 12.07 -28.28 -7.34
CA LEU A 218 12.09 -27.56 -8.60
C LEU A 218 13.08 -26.38 -8.53
N PRO A 219 14.04 -26.26 -9.46
CA PRO A 219 14.88 -25.07 -9.57
C PRO A 219 14.06 -23.80 -9.85
N MET A 220 14.27 -22.77 -9.05
CA MET A 220 13.69 -21.43 -9.21
C MET A 220 14.76 -20.36 -8.91
N PRO A 221 15.21 -19.59 -9.91
CA PRO A 221 14.89 -19.70 -11.34
C PRO A 221 15.45 -20.99 -11.96
N LEU A 222 14.88 -21.47 -13.08
CA LEU A 222 15.30 -22.73 -13.72
C LEU A 222 16.78 -22.68 -14.14
N GLU A 223 17.24 -21.49 -14.55
CA GLU A 223 18.61 -21.18 -14.96
C GLU A 223 19.62 -21.27 -13.80
N SER A 224 19.14 -21.41 -12.56
CA SER A 224 20.01 -21.64 -11.40
C SER A 224 20.61 -23.04 -11.36
N LEU A 225 20.05 -24.00 -12.11
CA LEU A 225 20.52 -25.37 -12.12
C LEU A 225 21.93 -25.49 -12.72
N ARG A 226 22.79 -26.23 -12.04
CA ARG A 226 24.08 -26.73 -12.52
C ARG A 226 24.12 -28.23 -12.32
N ILE A 227 24.53 -28.98 -13.34
CA ILE A 227 24.62 -30.44 -13.32
C ILE A 227 26.07 -30.84 -13.62
N PHE A 228 26.65 -31.68 -12.78
CA PHE A 228 27.99 -32.23 -12.98
C PHE A 228 27.90 -33.73 -13.15
N ARG A 229 28.54 -34.25 -14.20
CA ARG A 229 28.79 -35.68 -14.38
C ARG A 229 30.26 -35.95 -14.14
N ASN A 230 30.58 -36.77 -13.15
CA ASN A 230 31.96 -37.08 -12.74
C ASN A 230 32.81 -35.82 -12.50
N GLY A 231 32.19 -34.76 -11.95
CA GLY A 231 32.85 -33.48 -11.65
C GLY A 231 33.00 -32.51 -12.84
N MET A 232 32.53 -32.86 -14.04
CA MET A 232 32.51 -31.98 -15.21
C MET A 232 31.12 -31.39 -15.43
N LEU A 233 31.04 -30.06 -15.60
CA LEU A 233 29.79 -29.35 -15.86
C LEU A 233 29.18 -29.82 -17.19
N MET A 234 27.91 -30.19 -17.15
CA MET A 234 27.13 -30.52 -18.35
C MET A 234 26.56 -29.26 -19.00
N ASN A 235 26.57 -29.20 -20.32
CA ASN A 235 25.98 -28.09 -21.08
C ASN A 235 24.45 -28.22 -21.12
N SER A 236 23.75 -27.09 -21.25
CA SER A 236 22.29 -27.05 -21.33
C SER A 236 21.70 -27.79 -22.55
N SER A 237 22.50 -28.09 -23.57
CA SER A 237 22.10 -28.90 -24.73
C SER A 237 22.11 -30.41 -24.47
N GLU A 238 22.63 -30.86 -23.33
CA GLU A 238 22.85 -32.28 -23.01
C GLU A 238 21.76 -32.87 -22.10
N TYR A 239 20.82 -32.04 -21.67
CA TYR A 239 19.71 -32.41 -20.81
C TYR A 239 18.50 -31.50 -21.05
N GLN A 240 17.34 -31.97 -20.62
CA GLN A 240 16.11 -31.18 -20.52
C GLN A 240 15.64 -31.20 -19.07
N LEU A 241 15.01 -30.11 -18.63
CA LEU A 241 14.44 -29.98 -17.30
C LEU A 241 12.92 -29.81 -17.43
N THR A 242 12.16 -30.78 -16.91
CA THR A 242 10.69 -30.69 -16.84
C THR A 242 10.26 -30.87 -15.39
N GLY A 243 9.73 -29.81 -14.79
CA GLY A 243 9.54 -29.81 -13.33
C GLY A 243 10.87 -30.03 -12.62
N ASN A 244 10.91 -30.95 -11.65
CA ASN A 244 12.12 -31.36 -10.93
C ASN A 244 12.77 -32.64 -11.51
N VAL A 245 12.44 -33.01 -12.75
CA VAL A 245 13.05 -34.16 -13.46
C VAL A 245 14.07 -33.66 -14.48
N ILE A 246 15.29 -34.17 -14.38
CA ILE A 246 16.34 -34.01 -15.38
C ILE A 246 16.25 -35.21 -16.34
N THR A 247 16.00 -34.94 -17.62
CA THR A 247 16.06 -35.95 -18.68
C THR A 247 17.33 -35.75 -19.50
N ILE A 248 18.27 -36.70 -19.39
CA ILE A 248 19.56 -36.66 -20.09
C ILE A 248 19.37 -37.06 -21.57
N SER A 249 20.09 -36.40 -22.49
CA SER A 249 20.07 -36.74 -23.91
C SER A 249 20.60 -38.16 -24.18
N GLU A 250 20.10 -38.82 -25.22
CA GLU A 250 20.39 -40.23 -25.56
C GLU A 250 21.88 -40.56 -25.71
N ASN A 251 22.67 -39.60 -26.20
CA ASN A 251 24.10 -39.80 -26.38
C ASN A 251 24.93 -39.55 -25.12
N ARG A 252 24.29 -39.23 -23.99
CA ARG A 252 24.94 -38.83 -22.74
C ARG A 252 24.42 -39.59 -21.52
N ILE A 253 23.77 -40.73 -21.73
CA ILE A 253 23.23 -41.57 -20.65
C ILE A 253 24.36 -41.95 -19.67
N PRO A 254 24.20 -41.69 -18.36
CA PRO A 254 25.17 -42.08 -17.35
C PRO A 254 25.37 -43.60 -17.32
N GLN A 255 26.63 -44.03 -17.39
CA GLN A 255 27.05 -45.43 -17.35
C GLN A 255 27.18 -45.92 -15.90
N PRO A 256 27.23 -47.24 -15.67
CA PRO A 256 27.58 -47.80 -14.36
C PRO A 256 28.84 -47.15 -13.79
N SER A 257 28.73 -46.67 -12.53
CA SER A 257 29.76 -45.93 -11.77
C SER A 257 29.87 -44.43 -12.06
N ASP A 258 29.08 -43.88 -12.98
CA ASP A 258 29.00 -42.43 -13.10
C ASP A 258 28.31 -41.80 -11.89
N ILE A 259 28.72 -40.59 -11.55
CA ILE A 259 28.13 -39.80 -10.47
C ILE A 259 27.55 -38.52 -11.06
N LEU A 260 26.26 -38.29 -10.79
CA LEU A 260 25.59 -37.02 -11.05
C LEU A 260 25.47 -36.22 -9.75
N GLN A 261 25.83 -34.94 -9.81
CA GLN A 261 25.60 -33.99 -8.72
C GLN A 261 24.97 -32.70 -9.25
N VAL A 262 24.06 -32.12 -8.48
CA VAL A 262 23.34 -30.90 -8.87
C VAL A 262 23.39 -29.81 -7.80
N TRP A 263 23.36 -28.56 -8.27
CA TRP A 263 23.23 -27.36 -7.45
C TRP A 263 22.15 -26.47 -8.04
N TYR A 264 21.22 -25.99 -7.22
CA TYR A 264 20.16 -25.08 -7.66
C TYR A 264 19.55 -24.28 -6.51
N ARG A 265 18.76 -23.27 -6.87
CA ARG A 265 17.96 -22.47 -5.94
C ARG A 265 16.52 -22.94 -6.01
N THR A 266 15.78 -22.86 -4.92
CA THR A 266 14.31 -23.07 -4.92
C THR A 266 13.54 -21.79 -4.59
N SER A 267 14.25 -20.66 -4.36
CA SER A 267 13.67 -19.31 -4.29
C SER A 267 14.68 -18.21 -4.68
N GLY A 268 14.15 -17.05 -5.08
CA GLY A 268 14.90 -15.98 -5.75
C GLY A 268 14.98 -14.67 -4.96
N ALA A 269 16.08 -14.49 -4.24
CA ALA A 269 16.58 -13.20 -3.79
C ALA A 269 18.07 -13.06 -4.20
N VAL A 270 18.52 -11.82 -4.37
CA VAL A 270 19.87 -11.51 -4.85
C VAL A 270 20.86 -11.75 -3.70
N ILE A 271 21.72 -12.76 -3.86
CA ILE A 271 22.88 -13.02 -2.99
C ILE A 271 24.14 -12.44 -3.61
N SER A 272 25.10 -12.04 -2.77
CA SER A 272 26.46 -11.75 -3.19
C SER A 272 27.17 -13.07 -3.53
N MET A 273 27.24 -13.38 -4.81
CA MET A 273 28.07 -14.48 -5.30
C MET A 273 29.52 -14.01 -5.39
N VAL A 274 30.45 -14.89 -5.07
CA VAL A 274 31.84 -14.74 -5.44
C VAL A 274 32.13 -15.72 -6.56
N ASP A 275 32.49 -15.19 -7.72
CA ASP A 275 32.80 -16.00 -8.90
C ASP A 275 34.29 -15.94 -9.23
N ALA A 276 34.84 -17.09 -9.61
CA ALA A 276 36.22 -17.25 -10.06
C ALA A 276 37.28 -16.68 -9.10
N GLU A 277 37.06 -16.79 -7.80
CA GLU A 277 38.08 -16.42 -6.82
C GLU A 277 39.27 -17.39 -6.90
N ILE A 278 40.48 -16.85 -6.88
CA ILE A 278 41.70 -17.64 -6.68
C ILE A 278 42.03 -17.60 -5.19
N PRO A 279 41.94 -18.73 -4.46
CA PRO A 279 42.19 -18.75 -3.03
C PRO A 279 43.67 -18.45 -2.74
N ALA A 280 43.93 -17.71 -1.66
CA ALA A 280 45.27 -17.33 -1.27
C ALA A 280 46.06 -18.54 -0.75
N GLY A 281 47.30 -18.69 -1.20
CA GLY A 281 48.22 -19.77 -0.80
C GLY A 281 49.15 -20.16 -1.94
N SER A 282 50.35 -20.66 -1.62
CA SER A 282 51.28 -21.13 -2.65
C SER A 282 50.85 -22.51 -3.17
N VAL A 283 50.62 -22.65 -4.47
CA VAL A 283 50.39 -23.95 -5.13
C VAL A 283 51.74 -24.58 -5.50
N ASN A 284 52.38 -25.24 -4.53
CA ASN A 284 53.75 -25.75 -4.65
C ASN A 284 53.87 -27.28 -4.49
N GLY A 285 52.76 -28.02 -4.53
CA GLY A 285 52.74 -29.47 -4.31
C GLY A 285 52.89 -29.92 -2.86
N LEU A 286 53.21 -29.01 -1.93
CA LEU A 286 53.42 -29.31 -0.51
C LEU A 286 52.40 -28.64 0.40
N ASN A 287 51.85 -27.49 0.01
CA ASN A 287 50.92 -26.71 0.82
C ASN A 287 49.48 -27.26 0.71
N PRO A 288 48.90 -27.82 1.79
CA PRO A 288 47.53 -28.31 1.76
C PRO A 288 46.51 -27.21 2.10
N ARG A 289 46.92 -26.01 2.53
CA ARG A 289 46.01 -24.99 3.09
C ARG A 289 45.92 -23.75 2.19
N PHE A 290 44.70 -23.35 1.90
CA PHE A 290 44.38 -22.17 1.10
C PHE A 290 43.28 -21.36 1.78
N THR A 291 43.26 -20.04 1.58
CA THR A 291 42.35 -19.12 2.28
C THR A 291 41.51 -18.32 1.30
N LEU A 292 40.20 -18.29 1.53
CA LEU A 292 39.24 -17.47 0.80
C LEU A 292 39.15 -16.06 1.40
N ALA A 293 38.81 -15.08 0.56
CA ALA A 293 38.58 -13.70 0.96
C ALA A 293 37.36 -13.54 1.89
N SER A 294 36.38 -14.44 1.81
CA SER A 294 35.22 -14.48 2.70
C SER A 294 34.85 -15.92 3.06
N PRO A 295 34.31 -16.17 4.26
CA PRO A 295 33.83 -17.51 4.62
C PRO A 295 32.60 -17.86 3.77
N PRO A 296 32.53 -19.04 3.14
CA PRO A 296 31.35 -19.49 2.44
C PRO A 296 30.15 -19.68 3.39
N ILE A 297 29.00 -19.14 3.02
CA ILE A 297 27.74 -19.26 3.79
C ILE A 297 26.64 -19.78 2.87
N PRO A 298 26.15 -21.03 3.08
CA PRO A 298 26.69 -22.06 3.96
C PRO A 298 28.05 -22.60 3.44
N ALA A 299 28.81 -23.30 4.29
CA ALA A 299 30.09 -23.90 3.91
C ALA A 299 30.01 -24.83 2.68
N ALA A 300 28.87 -25.52 2.52
CA ALA A 300 28.57 -26.39 1.38
C ALA A 300 28.38 -25.64 0.05
N SER A 301 28.25 -24.31 0.08
CA SER A 301 28.18 -23.49 -1.13
C SER A 301 29.49 -23.43 -1.91
N LEU A 302 30.61 -23.80 -1.29
CA LEU A 302 31.92 -23.74 -1.91
C LEU A 302 32.06 -24.81 -3.01
N GLN A 303 32.35 -24.35 -4.22
CA GLN A 303 32.86 -25.18 -5.30
C GLN A 303 34.32 -24.78 -5.54
N ILE A 304 35.23 -25.75 -5.47
CA ILE A 304 36.64 -25.56 -5.82
C ILE A 304 36.98 -26.43 -7.02
N TYR A 305 37.57 -25.78 -8.02
CA TYR A 305 38.03 -26.40 -9.26
C TYR A 305 39.55 -26.43 -9.26
N ARG A 306 40.11 -27.60 -9.56
CA ARG A 306 41.54 -27.78 -9.83
C ARG A 306 41.69 -28.11 -11.31
N ASN A 307 42.34 -27.24 -12.06
CA ASN A 307 42.46 -27.36 -13.53
C ASN A 307 41.10 -27.58 -14.23
N GLY A 308 40.04 -26.93 -13.73
CA GLY A 308 38.67 -27.05 -14.24
C GLY A 308 37.88 -28.25 -13.71
N ILE A 309 38.49 -29.15 -12.93
CA ILE A 309 37.82 -30.33 -12.35
C ILE A 309 37.30 -29.99 -10.96
N LEU A 310 36.00 -30.16 -10.72
CA LEU A 310 35.38 -29.98 -9.41
C LEU A 310 35.99 -30.96 -8.40
N GLN A 311 36.44 -30.45 -7.26
CA GLN A 311 36.92 -31.24 -6.14
C GLN A 311 35.77 -31.50 -5.17
N ARG A 312 35.76 -32.67 -4.53
CA ARG A 312 34.68 -33.11 -3.64
C ARG A 312 35.02 -32.83 -2.18
N VAL A 313 34.11 -32.18 -1.48
CA VAL A 313 34.22 -31.99 -0.03
C VAL A 313 34.21 -33.35 0.69
N GLY A 314 35.06 -33.50 1.72
CA GLY A 314 35.23 -34.73 2.49
C GLY A 314 36.11 -35.80 1.82
N VAL A 315 36.32 -35.71 0.49
CA VAL A 315 37.17 -36.65 -0.28
C VAL A 315 38.47 -35.98 -0.69
N ASP A 316 38.38 -34.81 -1.34
CA ASP A 316 39.53 -34.08 -1.84
C ASP A 316 39.95 -32.94 -0.90
N TYR A 317 38.99 -32.34 -0.19
CA TYR A 317 39.27 -31.24 0.73
C TYR A 317 38.24 -31.14 1.88
N LYS A 318 38.57 -30.35 2.90
CA LYS A 318 37.67 -29.88 3.96
C LYS A 318 37.69 -28.35 4.02
N ILE A 319 36.61 -27.74 4.48
CA ILE A 319 36.47 -26.28 4.65
C ILE A 319 36.11 -25.96 6.11
N ALA A 320 36.80 -24.99 6.70
CA ALA A 320 36.47 -24.44 8.01
C ALA A 320 36.59 -22.92 7.97
N ALA A 321 35.51 -22.21 8.28
CA ALA A 321 35.38 -20.77 8.02
C ALA A 321 35.77 -20.44 6.57
N ASN A 322 36.81 -19.66 6.35
CA ASN A 322 37.34 -19.32 5.02
C ASN A 322 38.60 -20.13 4.65
N THR A 323 38.97 -21.18 5.39
CA THR A 323 40.19 -21.97 5.14
C THR A 323 39.86 -23.33 4.53
N ILE A 324 40.36 -23.55 3.32
CA ILE A 324 40.33 -24.81 2.59
C ILE A 324 41.55 -25.63 3.01
N THR A 325 41.35 -26.90 3.35
CA THR A 325 42.43 -27.86 3.60
C THR A 325 42.25 -29.08 2.70
N PHE A 326 43.12 -29.25 1.71
CA PHE A 326 43.16 -30.44 0.88
C PHE A 326 43.58 -31.67 1.70
N LEU A 327 42.93 -32.79 1.42
CA LEU A 327 43.24 -34.08 2.04
C LEU A 327 44.48 -34.71 1.37
N PRO A 328 45.15 -35.69 2.02
CA PRO A 328 46.29 -36.38 1.44
C PRO A 328 45.98 -36.90 0.03
N TYR A 329 46.97 -36.83 -0.87
CA TYR A 329 46.88 -37.19 -2.30
C TYR A 329 46.06 -36.24 -3.18
N SER A 330 45.28 -35.31 -2.60
CA SER A 330 44.56 -34.27 -3.36
C SER A 330 45.22 -32.90 -3.30
N VAL A 331 46.38 -32.77 -2.62
CA VAL A 331 47.15 -31.52 -2.55
C VAL A 331 47.51 -31.04 -3.97
N PRO A 332 47.17 -29.79 -4.34
CA PRO A 332 47.47 -29.24 -5.66
C PRO A 332 48.98 -29.22 -5.93
N GLY A 333 49.39 -29.83 -7.03
CA GLY A 333 50.76 -29.90 -7.52
C GLY A 333 51.26 -28.55 -8.03
N ALA A 334 52.57 -28.36 -8.08
CA ALA A 334 53.15 -27.14 -8.62
C ALA A 334 52.66 -26.91 -10.07
N GLY A 335 52.10 -25.72 -10.33
CA GLY A 335 51.52 -25.36 -11.63
C GLY A 335 50.02 -25.63 -11.79
N ASP A 336 49.37 -26.29 -10.81
CA ASP A 336 47.92 -26.43 -10.81
C ASP A 336 47.23 -25.07 -10.60
N ILE A 337 46.07 -24.91 -11.23
CA ILE A 337 45.23 -23.71 -11.12
C ILE A 337 44.02 -24.02 -10.24
N LEU A 338 43.77 -23.16 -9.26
CA LEU A 338 42.60 -23.22 -8.40
C LEU A 338 41.64 -22.08 -8.70
N PHE A 339 40.35 -22.41 -8.85
CA PHE A 339 39.26 -21.44 -8.87
C PHE A 339 38.16 -21.84 -7.90
N CYS A 340 37.58 -20.86 -7.24
CA CYS A 340 36.48 -21.04 -6.31
C CYS A 340 35.28 -20.18 -6.72
N THR A 341 34.09 -20.75 -6.61
CA THR A 341 32.84 -19.98 -6.58
C THR A 341 32.07 -20.37 -5.33
N TYR A 342 31.50 -19.38 -4.64
CA TYR A 342 30.78 -19.57 -3.39
C TYR A 342 29.88 -18.39 -3.05
N ARG A 343 29.02 -18.61 -2.05
CA ARG A 343 28.11 -17.59 -1.53
C ARG A 343 28.71 -16.98 -0.27
N LYS A 344 28.65 -15.65 -0.13
CA LYS A 344 29.08 -14.93 1.07
C LYS A 344 27.94 -14.08 1.65
#